data_AF-A0A921FVB7-F1
#
_entry.id   AF-A0A921FVB7-F1
#
_cell.length_a   1.000
_cell.length_b   1.000
_cell.length_c   1.000
_cell.angle_alpha   90.00
_cell.angle_beta   90.00
_cell.angle_gamma   90.00
#
_symmetry.space_group_name_H-M   'P 1'
#
loop_
_entity.id
_entity.type
_entity.pdbx_description
1 polymer ?
#
loop_
_entity_poly.entity_id
_entity_poly.type
_entity_poly.pdbx_seq_one_letter_code
_entity_poly.pdbx_strand_id
1 'polypeptide(L)'
;MTFIKKNNYVLLIIVLCIGFAIIGANKYGQEQAITTITITEGDTLWDLAYLHSENVPADKWIKEVMSLNDLSSATIKKGEDLLLPVVRTVEKNKTQLAGVNR
;
A
#
# COMPACT_ATOMS: atom_id res chain seq x y z
N MET A 1 -19.94 11.04 39.81
CA MET A 1 -19.89 11.40 38.38
C MET A 1 -19.63 12.91 38.20
N THR A 2 -18.38 13.38 38.31
CA THR A 2 -18.03 14.80 38.09
C THR A 2 -16.76 15.02 37.26
N PHE A 3 -15.96 13.96 37.04
CA PHE A 3 -14.70 14.03 36.31
C PHE A 3 -14.89 14.40 34.82
N ILE A 4 -15.97 13.89 34.21
CA ILE A 4 -16.31 14.11 32.80
C ILE A 4 -16.72 15.57 32.53
N LYS A 5 -17.37 16.25 33.50
CA LYS A 5 -17.84 17.64 33.33
C LYS A 5 -16.73 18.68 33.51
N LYS A 6 -15.71 18.40 34.32
CA LYS A 6 -14.63 19.37 34.63
C LYS A 6 -13.53 19.40 33.56
N ASN A 7 -13.35 18.29 32.84
CA ASN A 7 -12.28 18.12 31.85
C ASN A 7 -12.85 17.93 30.44
N ASN A 8 -13.71 18.86 29.99
CA ASN A 8 -14.28 18.83 28.63
C ASN A 8 -13.20 18.77 27.52
N TYR A 9 -12.03 19.37 27.76
CA TYR A 9 -10.87 19.28 26.87
C TYR A 9 -10.28 17.86 26.78
N VAL A 10 -10.36 17.05 27.83
CA VAL A 10 -9.88 15.65 27.80
C VAL A 10 -10.79 14.82 26.90
N LEU A 11 -12.10 15.05 26.94
CA LEU A 11 -13.04 14.44 25.99
C LEU A 11 -12.74 14.86 24.55
N LEU A 12 -12.45 16.15 24.32
CA LEU A 12 -12.11 16.67 22.99
C LEU A 12 -10.81 16.05 22.45
N ILE A 13 -9.78 15.93 23.30
CA ILE A 13 -8.50 15.29 22.94
C ILE A 13 -8.71 13.79 22.62
N ILE A 14 -9.53 13.08 23.39
CA ILE A 14 -9.82 11.66 23.13
C ILE A 14 -10.51 11.48 21.78
N VAL A 15 -11.51 12.32 21.46
CA VAL A 15 -12.19 12.28 20.16
C VAL A 15 -11.23 12.62 19.02
N LEU A 16 -10.35 13.60 19.22
CA LEU A 16 -9.32 13.98 18.24
C LEU A 16 -8.34 12.81 18.00
N CYS A 17 -7.85 12.18 19.06
CA CYS A 17 -6.95 11.02 18.96
C CYS A 17 -7.60 9.84 18.23
N ILE A 18 -8.88 9.56 18.50
CA ILE A 18 -9.62 8.51 17.80
C ILE A 18 -9.78 8.85 16.31
N GLY A 19 -10.05 10.11 15.98
CA GLY A 19 -10.12 10.57 14.58
C GLY A 19 -8.80 10.35 13.82
N PHE A 20 -7.66 10.71 14.43
CA PHE A 20 -6.34 10.46 13.83
C PHE A 20 -6.02 8.97 13.70
N ALA A 21 -6.39 8.14 14.68
CA ALA A 21 -6.16 6.70 14.62
C ALA A 21 -6.94 6.03 13.47
N ILE A 22 -8.18 6.45 13.22
CA ILE A 22 -9.00 5.92 12.11
C ILE A 22 -8.40 6.31 10.75
N ILE A 23 -7.94 7.55 10.59
CA ILE A 23 -7.30 8.01 9.35
C ILE A 23 -5.98 7.25 9.10
N GLY A 24 -5.18 7.03 10.15
CA GLY A 24 -3.96 6.25 10.08
C GLY A 24 -4.21 4.79 9.70
N ALA A 25 -5.15 4.11 10.37
CA ALA A 25 -5.43 2.69 10.17
C ALA A 25 -5.82 2.33 8.72
N ASN A 26 -6.51 3.22 8.00
CA ASN A 26 -6.87 3.00 6.60
C ASN A 26 -5.66 3.02 5.64
N LYS A 27 -4.55 3.67 6.01
CA LYS A 27 -3.33 3.71 5.19
C LYS A 27 -2.40 2.52 5.42
N TYR A 28 -2.48 1.87 6.58
CA TYR A 28 -1.62 0.72 6.94
C TYR A 28 -2.08 -0.62 6.36
N GLY A 29 -3.27 -0.70 5.75
CA GLY A 29 -3.80 -1.94 5.18
C GLY A 29 -3.23 -2.34 3.82
N GLN A 30 -2.35 -1.52 3.23
CA GLN A 30 -1.70 -1.80 1.96
C GLN A 30 -0.24 -2.15 2.25
N GLU A 31 0.04 -3.40 2.61
CA GLU A 31 1.40 -3.93 2.52
C GLU A 31 1.80 -3.92 1.05
N GLN A 32 2.46 -2.85 0.62
CA GLN A 32 3.07 -2.77 -0.70
C GLN A 32 4.21 -3.78 -0.73
N ALA A 33 3.96 -4.96 -1.30
CA ALA A 33 5.00 -5.94 -1.49
C ALA A 33 5.83 -5.53 -2.69
N ILE A 34 7.09 -5.20 -2.47
CA ILE A 34 8.02 -4.91 -3.56
C ILE A 34 8.53 -6.25 -4.10
N THR A 35 8.49 -6.42 -5.42
CA THR A 35 9.12 -7.56 -6.10
C THR A 35 10.19 -7.06 -7.05
N THR A 36 11.25 -7.84 -7.23
CA THR A 36 12.32 -7.53 -8.17
C THR A 36 12.15 -8.44 -9.38
N ILE A 37 12.10 -7.84 -10.58
CA ILE A 37 12.15 -8.58 -11.84
C ILE A 37 13.36 -8.13 -12.64
N THR A 38 13.96 -9.05 -13.39
CA THR A 38 15.02 -8.72 -14.34
C THR A 38 14.37 -8.46 -15.70
N ILE A 39 14.63 -7.29 -16.29
CA ILE A 39 14.01 -6.89 -17.56
C ILE A 39 14.54 -7.73 -18.72
N THR A 40 13.62 -8.41 -19.42
CA THR A 40 13.89 -9.14 -20.65
C THR A 40 13.74 -8.26 -21.89
N GLU A 41 14.39 -8.68 -22.98
CA GLU A 41 14.46 -7.88 -24.21
C GLU A 41 13.08 -7.79 -24.88
N GLY A 42 12.54 -6.58 -24.98
CA GLY A 42 11.22 -6.32 -25.57
C GLY A 42 10.15 -5.90 -24.56
N ASP A 43 10.41 -6.01 -23.26
CA ASP A 43 9.46 -5.56 -22.24
C ASP A 43 9.44 -4.03 -22.14
N THR A 44 8.24 -3.46 -22.06
CA THR A 44 8.05 -2.05 -21.76
C THR A 44 7.44 -1.86 -20.38
N LEU A 45 7.75 -0.73 -19.75
CA LEU A 45 7.13 -0.33 -18.48
C LEU A 45 5.60 -0.25 -18.58
N TRP A 46 5.09 0.01 -19.78
CA TRP A 46 3.66 0.04 -20.09
C TRP A 46 3.05 -1.37 -20.12
N ASP A 47 3.72 -2.34 -20.72
CA ASP A 47 3.24 -3.72 -20.73
C ASP A 47 3.26 -4.32 -19.32
N LEU A 48 4.32 -4.05 -18.56
CA LEU A 48 4.42 -4.43 -17.14
C LEU A 48 3.32 -3.78 -16.30
N ALA A 49 3.02 -2.50 -16.54
CA ALA A 49 1.90 -1.83 -15.90
C ALA A 49 0.59 -2.53 -16.24
N TYR A 50 0.35 -2.89 -17.50
CA TYR A 50 -0.88 -3.58 -17.87
C TYR A 50 -1.04 -4.94 -17.16
N LEU A 51 0.07 -5.66 -16.96
CA LEU A 51 0.10 -6.95 -16.27
C LEU A 51 -0.06 -6.83 -14.75
N HIS A 52 0.48 -5.78 -14.13
CA HIS A 52 0.60 -5.68 -12.67
C HIS A 52 -0.20 -4.55 -12.03
N SER A 53 -0.82 -3.66 -12.82
CA SER A 53 -1.50 -2.49 -12.27
C SER A 53 -2.85 -2.83 -11.65
N GLU A 54 -3.45 -4.01 -11.86
CA GLU A 54 -4.74 -4.47 -11.31
C GLU A 54 -5.79 -3.35 -11.07
N ASN A 55 -5.76 -2.71 -9.90
CA ASN A 55 -6.69 -1.65 -9.46
C ASN A 55 -6.14 -0.21 -9.55
N VAL A 56 -4.94 -0.05 -10.06
CA VAL A 56 -4.18 1.20 -10.18
C VAL A 56 -4.13 1.60 -11.66
N PRO A 57 -4.35 2.88 -12.00
CA PRO A 57 -4.13 3.39 -13.33
C PRO A 57 -2.68 3.15 -13.80
N ALA A 58 -2.49 2.71 -15.03
CA ALA A 58 -1.16 2.38 -15.57
C ALA A 58 -0.17 3.57 -15.45
N ASP A 59 -0.63 4.79 -15.69
CA ASP A 59 0.16 6.02 -15.54
C ASP A 59 0.63 6.26 -14.10
N LYS A 60 -0.23 5.95 -13.11
CA LYS A 60 0.10 6.08 -11.70
C LYS A 60 1.07 4.97 -11.26
N TRP A 61 0.84 3.75 -11.71
CA TRP A 61 1.72 2.62 -11.43
C TRP A 61 3.12 2.83 -12.02
N ILE A 62 3.22 3.32 -13.26
CA ILE A 62 4.51 3.66 -13.90
C ILE A 62 5.26 4.72 -13.08
N LYS A 63 4.58 5.78 -12.61
CA LYS A 63 5.21 6.79 -11.76
C LYS A 63 5.72 6.22 -10.44
N GLU A 64 4.98 5.29 -9.86
CA GLU A 64 5.36 4.62 -8.61
C GLU A 64 6.60 3.74 -8.82
N VAL A 65 6.64 2.96 -9.90
CA VAL A 65 7.84 2.19 -10.30
C VAL A 65 9.03 3.10 -10.59
N MET A 66 8.82 4.20 -11.32
CA MET A 66 9.88 5.15 -11.62
C MET A 66 10.45 5.79 -10.35
N SER A 67 9.58 6.18 -9.41
CA SER A 67 9.99 6.71 -8.11
C SER A 67 10.68 5.66 -7.24
N LEU A 68 10.33 4.39 -7.37
CA LEU A 68 10.92 3.29 -6.60
C LEU A 68 12.34 2.95 -7.07
N ASN A 69 12.63 3.17 -8.35
CA ASN A 69 13.90 2.83 -9.00
C ASN A 69 14.72 4.07 -9.39
N ASP A 70 14.33 5.26 -8.92
CA ASP A 70 14.95 6.55 -9.29
C ASP A 70 15.11 6.75 -10.82
N LEU A 71 14.16 6.23 -11.61
CA LEU A 71 14.20 6.32 -13.06
C LEU A 71 13.76 7.70 -13.53
N SER A 72 14.60 8.32 -14.37
CA SER A 72 14.33 9.65 -14.93
C SER A 72 13.32 9.63 -16.09
N SER A 73 13.04 8.45 -16.66
CA SER A 73 12.07 8.26 -17.74
C SER A 73 11.47 6.86 -17.69
N ALA A 74 10.37 6.62 -18.42
CA ALA A 74 9.78 5.29 -18.57
C ALA A 74 10.62 4.34 -19.47
N THR A 75 11.86 4.71 -19.79
CA THR A 75 12.79 3.90 -20.58
C THR A 75 13.55 2.97 -19.64
N ILE A 76 13.35 1.67 -19.83
CA ILE A 76 14.04 0.61 -19.10
C ILE A 76 15.06 -0.08 -20.00
N LYS A 77 16.19 -0.51 -19.43
CA LYS A 77 17.24 -1.22 -20.15
C LYS A 77 17.20 -2.71 -19.83
N LYS A 78 17.49 -3.52 -20.85
CA LYS A 78 17.62 -4.97 -20.71
C LYS A 78 18.71 -5.31 -19.70
N GLY A 79 18.43 -6.31 -18.85
CA GLY A 79 19.38 -6.83 -17.87
C GLY A 79 19.52 -5.97 -16.61
N GLU A 80 18.68 -4.95 -16.47
CA GLU A 80 18.57 -4.17 -15.24
C GLU A 80 17.50 -4.79 -14.34
N ASP A 81 17.77 -4.81 -13.04
CA ASP A 81 16.82 -5.26 -12.03
C ASP A 81 15.87 -4.11 -11.72
N LEU A 82 14.58 -4.33 -11.96
CA LEU A 82 13.53 -3.35 -11.73
C LEU A 82 12.69 -3.77 -10.51
N LEU A 83 12.54 -2.86 -9.56
CA LEU A 83 11.66 -3.00 -8.41
C LEU A 83 10.24 -2.64 -8.85
N LEU A 84 9.29 -3.56 -8.68
CA LEU A 84 7.88 -3.35 -8.99
C LEU A 84 7.06 -3.37 -7.70
N PRO A 85 6.13 -2.42 -7.52
CA PRO A 85 5.12 -2.50 -6.49
C PRO A 85 4.09 -3.56 -6.91
N VAL A 86 4.08 -4.69 -6.20
CA VAL A 86 3.04 -5.70 -6.33
C VAL A 86 1.92 -5.33 -5.36
N VAL A 87 0.75 -5.05 -5.91
CA VAL A 87 -0.46 -4.96 -5.11
C VAL A 87 -0.80 -6.38 -4.70
N ARG A 88 -0.34 -6.81 -3.52
CA ARG A 88 -0.94 -7.98 -2.90
C ARG A 88 -2.33 -7.54 -2.49
N THR A 89 -3.34 -7.98 -3.25
CA THR A 89 -4.68 -8.07 -2.70
C THR A 89 -4.56 -8.98 -1.49
N VAL A 90 -4.41 -8.38 -0.31
CA VAL A 90 -4.54 -9.11 0.95
C VAL A 90 -5.97 -9.62 0.91
N GLU A 91 -6.15 -10.85 0.44
CA GLU A 91 -7.41 -11.56 0.62
C GLU A 91 -7.66 -11.53 2.13
N LYS A 92 -8.57 -10.64 2.55
CA LYS A 92 -9.19 -10.63 3.87
C LYS A 92 -10.00 -11.92 4.00
N ASN A 93 -9.35 -13.06 4.05
CA ASN A 93 -10.01 -14.32 4.32
C ASN A 93 -9.07 -15.32 4.99
N LYS A 94 -8.55 -14.94 6.15
CA LYS A 94 -8.18 -15.91 7.20
C LYS A 94 -8.10 -15.27 8.59
N THR A 95 -9.12 -14.52 8.97
CA THR A 95 -9.57 -14.56 10.38
C THR A 95 -10.51 -15.75 10.55
N GLN A 96 -10.08 -16.95 10.14
CA GLN A 96 -10.73 -18.16 10.62
C GLN A 96 -10.21 -18.37 12.03
N LEU A 97 -10.91 -17.73 12.97
CA LEU A 97 -11.30 -18.31 14.25
C LEU A 97 -10.34 -19.43 14.68
N ALA A 98 -9.25 -19.09 15.37
CA ALA A 98 -8.63 -19.99 16.34
C ALA A 98 -9.59 -20.14 17.54
N GLY A 99 -10.82 -20.58 17.24
CA GLY A 99 -11.92 -20.79 18.14
C GLY A 99 -12.16 -22.27 18.23
N VAL A 100 -11.49 -22.86 19.22
CA VAL A 100 -11.97 -23.99 20.03
C VAL A 100 -12.38 -25.23 19.24
N ASN A 101 -11.47 -26.20 19.16
CA ASN A 101 -11.87 -27.60 19.22
C ASN A 101 -10.77 -28.45 19.87
N ARG A 102 -10.86 -28.61 21.19
CA ARG A 102 -10.29 -29.72 21.97
C ARG A 102 -11.25 -30.04 23.10
#